data_AF-A0A183DEE7-F1
#
_entry.id   AF-A0A183DEE7-F1
#
_cell.length_a   1.000
_cell.length_b   1.000
_cell.length_c   1.000
_cell.angle_alpha   90.00
_cell.angle_beta   90.00
_cell.angle_gamma   90.00
#
_symmetry.space_group_name_H-M   'P 1'
#
loop_
_entity.id
_entity.type
_entity.pdbx_description
1 polymer ?
#
loop_
_entity_poly.entity_id
_entity_poly.type
_entity_poly.pdbx_seq_one_letter_code
_entity_poly.pdbx_strand_id
1 'polypeptide(L)' 'MMRLQDGYEFFAGRHMITIFSAPNYCGSFNNCGAILTVDDSLRCAFITISPSKDKVKVRPSKRLEIDLDDELEKDGGEM' A
#
# COMPACT_ATOMS: atom_id res chain seq x y z
N MET A 1 -13.52 8.95 -2.19
CA MET A 1 -12.74 7.71 -2.07
C MET A 1 -11.82 7.61 -3.27
N MET A 2 -10.52 7.57 -3.00
CA MET A 2 -9.45 7.56 -4.00
C MET A 2 -9.47 6.22 -4.75
N ARG A 3 -9.64 6.24 -6.07
CA ARG A 3 -9.69 5.03 -6.90
C ARG A 3 -8.29 4.72 -7.41
N LEU A 4 -7.49 4.04 -6.60
CA LEU A 4 -6.17 3.53 -6.97
C LEU A 4 -6.31 2.24 -7.80
N GLN A 5 -6.82 2.36 -9.02
CA GLN A 5 -6.99 1.19 -9.90
C GLN A 5 -5.65 0.48 -10.17
N ASP A 6 -4.58 1.26 -10.32
CA ASP A 6 -3.24 0.77 -10.65
C ASP A 6 -2.33 0.60 -9.42
N GLY A 7 -2.85 0.82 -8.21
CA GLY A 7 -2.10 0.71 -6.96
C GLY A 7 -1.18 1.89 -6.65
N TYR A 8 -1.16 2.96 -7.46
CA TYR A 8 -0.45 4.21 -7.14
C TYR A 8 -1.16 5.43 -7.71
N GLU A 9 -0.93 6.60 -7.13
CA GLU A 9 -1.48 7.88 -7.61
C GLU A 9 -0.52 9.02 -7.29
N PHE A 10 -0.43 9.97 -8.22
CA PHE A 10 0.34 11.21 -8.04
C PHE A 10 -0.55 12.33 -7.52
N PHE A 11 -0.01 13.12 -6.60
CA PHE A 11 -0.64 14.30 -6.03
C PHE A 11 0.28 15.52 -6.10
N ALA A 12 -0.28 16.70 -5.77
CA ALA A 12 0.46 17.94 -5.63
C ALA A 12 1.37 18.22 -6.84
N GLY A 13 0.84 18.09 -8.07
CA GLY A 13 1.63 18.29 -9.29
C GLY A 13 2.71 17.23 -9.55
N ARG A 14 2.54 16.01 -9.02
CA ARG A 14 3.52 14.90 -9.00
C ARG A 14 4.65 15.05 -7.99
N HIS A 15 4.51 15.96 -7.02
CA HIS A 15 5.46 16.09 -5.91
C HIS A 15 5.23 15.07 -4.80
N MET A 16 4.08 14.39 -4.80
CA MET A 16 3.74 13.35 -3.83
C MET A 16 3.20 12.13 -4.57
N ILE A 17 3.60 10.95 -4.13
CA ILE A 17 3.12 9.67 -4.65
C ILE A 17 2.54 8.90 -3.47
N THR A 18 1.34 8.36 -3.64
CA THR A 18 0.79 7.35 -2.74
C THR A 18 0.86 5.99 -3.44
N ILE A 19 1.31 4.96 -2.73
CA ILE A 19 1.48 3.60 -3.25
C ILE A 19 0.77 2.63 -2.32
N PHE A 20 -0.03 1.75 -2.92
CA PHE A 20 -0.65 0.60 -2.27
C PHE A 20 -0.07 -0.67 -2.86
N SER A 21 0.51 -1.54 -2.03
CA SER A 21 1.16 -2.78 -2.47
C SER A 21 0.28 -4.03 -2.29
N ALA A 22 -0.91 -3.89 -1.71
CA ALA A 22 -1.84 -4.99 -1.46
C ALA A 22 -2.91 -5.08 -2.57
N PRO A 23 -2.73 -5.93 -3.60
CA PRO A 23 -3.76 -6.17 -4.60
C PRO A 23 -4.99 -6.83 -3.97
N ASN A 24 -6.18 -6.43 -4.41
CA ASN A 24 -7.46 -6.85 -3.84
C ASN A 24 -7.50 -6.66 -2.31
N TYR A 25 -7.18 -5.44 -1.85
CA TYR A 25 -7.19 -5.09 -0.44
C TYR A 25 -8.52 -5.50 0.23
N CYS A 26 -8.43 -6.04 1.44
CA CYS A 26 -9.53 -6.63 2.21
C CYS A 26 -10.42 -7.63 1.42
N GLY A 27 -9.92 -8.21 0.33
CA GLY A 27 -10.66 -9.11 -0.55
C GLY A 27 -11.86 -8.50 -1.28
N SER A 28 -12.05 -7.17 -1.20
CA SER A 28 -13.31 -6.50 -1.56
C SER A 28 -13.13 -5.34 -2.55
N PHE A 29 -11.93 -4.79 -2.66
CA PHE A 29 -11.68 -3.59 -3.46
C PHE A 29 -11.20 -3.86 -4.89
N ASN A 30 -10.77 -5.10 -5.20
CA ASN A 30 -10.28 -5.51 -6.53
C ASN A 30 -9.27 -4.53 -7.18
N ASN A 31 -8.52 -3.79 -6.36
CA ASN A 31 -7.48 -2.87 -6.80
C ASN A 31 -6.22 -3.66 -7.21
N CYS A 32 -5.41 -3.08 -8.11
CA CYS A 32 -4.03 -3.54 -8.25
C CYS A 32 -3.18 -3.06 -7.05
N GLY A 33 -2.09 -3.78 -6.78
CA GLY A 33 -0.98 -3.26 -6.01
C GLY A 33 0.08 -2.62 -6.92
N ALA A 34 0.99 -1.84 -6.37
CA ALA A 34 2.13 -1.30 -7.08
C ALA A 34 3.41 -1.35 -6.23
N ILE A 35 4.55 -1.39 -6.91
CA ILE A 35 5.90 -1.23 -6.36
C ILE A 35 6.55 -0.07 -7.10
N LEU A 36 7.18 0.85 -6.36
CA LEU A 36 8.07 1.87 -6.93
C LEU A 36 9.51 1.36 -6.87
N THR A 37 10.15 1.24 -8.04
CA THR A 37 11.58 0.99 -8.16
C THR A 37 12.29 2.31 -8.46
N VAL A 38 13.37 2.58 -7.72
CA VAL A 38 14.24 3.75 -7.93
C VAL A 38 15.64 3.23 -8.24
N ASP A 39 16.22 3.67 -9.35
CA ASP A 39 17.59 3.29 -9.74
C ASP A 39 18.65 4.30 -9.25
N ASP A 40 19.93 3.98 -9.51
CA ASP A 40 21.07 4.82 -9.11
C ASP A 40 21.06 6.22 -9.76
N SER A 41 20.31 6.40 -10.86
CA SER A 41 20.09 7.70 -11.52
C SER A 41 18.83 8.41 -11.03
N LEU A 42 18.23 7.94 -9.93
CA LEU A 42 16.98 8.45 -9.35
C LEU A 42 15.78 8.36 -10.29
N ARG A 43 15.81 7.44 -11.27
CA ARG A 43 14.65 7.21 -12.13
C ARG A 43 13.64 6.35 -11.41
N CYS A 44 12.42 6.86 -11.32
CA CYS A 44 11.27 6.19 -10.74
C CYS A 44 10.53 5.38 -11.81
N ALA A 45 10.31 4.10 -11.55
CA ALA A 45 9.46 3.23 -12.37
C ALA A 45 8.47 2.46 -11.49
N PHE A 46 7.31 2.13 -12.04
CA PHE A 46 6.26 1.41 -11.34
C PHE A 46 6.10 0.00 -11.90
N ILE A 47 5.94 -0.96 -11.00
CA ILE A 47 5.52 -2.31 -11.32
C ILE A 47 4.12 -2.51 -10.73
N THR A 48 3.13 -2.77 -11.58
CA THR A 48 1.76 -3.04 -11.17
C THR A 48 1.54 -4.54 -10.95
N ILE A 49 0.88 -4.89 -9.85
CA ILE A 49 0.56 -6.24 -9.44
C ILE A 49 -0.96 -6.40 -9.47
N SER A 50 -1.48 -7.14 -10.43
CA SER A 50 -2.92 -7.42 -10.50
C SER A 50 -3.36 -8.42 -9.41
N PRO A 51 -4.62 -8.37 -8.95
CA PRO A 51 -5.21 -9.41 -8.12
C PRO A 51 -5.01 -10.80 -8.70
N SER A 52 -4.54 -11.74 -7.88
CA SER A 52 -4.52 -13.15 -8.28
C SER A 52 -5.94 -13.67 -8.44
N LYS A 53 -6.17 -14.50 -9.46
CA LYS A 53 -7.42 -15.26 -9.62
C LYS A 53 -7.56 -16.36 -8.57
N ASP A 54 -6.44 -16.78 -7.98
CA ASP A 54 -6.41 -17.82 -6.97
C ASP A 54 -6.66 -17.24 -5.59
N LYS A 55 -7.49 -17.93 -4.79
CA LYS A 55 -7.66 -17.58 -3.37
C LYS A 55 -6.34 -17.83 -2.64
N VAL A 56 -5.67 -16.76 -2.24
CA VAL A 56 -4.49 -16.86 -1.38
C VAL A 56 -4.92 -17.53 -0.07
N LYS A 57 -4.40 -18.72 0.22
CA LYS A 57 -4.48 -19.30 1.56
C LYS A 57 -3.63 -18.43 2.48
N VAL A 58 -4.24 -17.43 3.11
CA VAL A 58 -3.58 -16.59 4.11
C VAL A 58 -3.11 -17.51 5.22
N ARG A 59 -1.80 -17.68 5.33
CA ARG A 59 -1.19 -18.29 6.51
C ARG A 59 -1.21 -17.19 7.57
N PRO A 60 -1.78 -17.40 8.76
CA PRO A 60 -1.72 -16.39 9.81
C PRO A 60 -0.25 -16.07 10.07
N SER A 61 0.11 -14.80 9.92
CA SER A 61 1.45 -14.32 10.24
C SER A 61 1.64 -14.45 11.75
N LYS A 62 2.76 -15.04 12.19
CA LYS A 62 3.16 -15.03 13.61
C LYS A 62 3.76 -13.68 14.04
N ARG A 63 3.88 -12.73 13.11
CA ARG A 63 4.47 -11.42 13.38
C ARG A 63 3.35 -10.53 13.94
N LEU A 64 3.56 -10.03 15.16
CA LEU A 64 2.76 -8.97 15.76
C LEU A 64 2.68 -7.83 14.74
N GLU A 65 1.54 -7.70 14.08
CA GLU A 65 1.26 -6.56 13.21
C GLU A 65 1.19 -5.35 14.13
N ILE A 66 2.07 -4.38 13.91
CA ILE A 66 1.97 -3.08 14.57
C ILE A 66 0.97 -2.31 13.73
N ASP A 67 -0.27 -2.21 14.21
CA ASP A 67 -1.23 -1.27 13.65
C ASP A 67 -0.68 0.14 13.92
N LEU A 68 -0.32 0.85 12.85
CA LEU A 68 0.23 2.22 12.93
C LEU A 68 -0.74 3.19 13.62
N ASP A 69 -2.04 2.88 13.55
CA ASP A 69 -3.10 3.63 14.24
C ASP A 69 -2.98 3.44 15.77
N ASP A 70 -2.61 2.25 16.26
CA ASP A 70 -2.43 1.96 17.68
C ASP A 70 -1.18 2.63 18.28
N GLU A 71 -0.15 2.90 17.48
CA GLU A 71 1.04 3.65 17.93
C GLU A 71 0.75 5.17 18.03
N LEU A 72 -0.08 5.71 17.14
CA LEU A 72 -0.45 7.13 17.14
C LEU A 72 -1.34 7.51 18.33
N GLU A 73 -2.17 6.59 18.84
CA GLU A 73 -3.00 6.85 20.02
C GLU A 73 -2.20 6.93 21.33
N LYS A 74 -0.98 6.37 21.39
CA LYS A 74 -0.17 6.36 22.62
C LYS A 74 0.52 7.69 22.92
N ASP A 75 0.74 8.54 21.93
CA ASP A 75 1.44 9.84 22.11
C ASP A 75 0.48 11.00 22.47
N GLY A 76 -0.83 10.76 22.55
CA GLY A 76 -1.85 11.79 22.82
C GLY A 76 -2.21 12.01 24.29
N GLY A 77 -1.52 11.37 25.23
CA GLY A 77 -1.99 11.19 26.60
C GLY A 77 -1.07 11.64 27.72
N GLU A 78 -0.43 12.81 27.64
CA GLU A 78 0.11 13.50 28.84
C GLU A 78 -0.14 15.02 28.77
N MET A 79 -1.07 15.50 29.59
CA MET A 79 -1.08 16.85 30.19
C MET A 79 -1.39 16.71 31.68
#